data_AF-A0A142X0N3-F1
#
_entry.id   AF-A0A142X0N3-F1
#
_cell.length_a   1.000
_cell.length_b   1.000
_cell.length_c   1.000
_cell.angle_alpha   90.00
_cell.angle_beta   90.00
_cell.angle_gamma   90.00
#
_symmetry.space_group_name_H-M   'P 1'
#
loop_
_entity.id
_entity.type
_entity.pdbx_description
1 polymer ?
#
loop_
_entity_poly.entity_id
_entity_poly.type
_entity_poly.pdbx_seq_one_letter_code
_entity_poly.pdbx_strand_id
1 'polypeptide(L)'
;MLAAAGLLSDRFRDVLALYCQTWAEYWAHHETLAAEGYVTVAGNGTKIPHPCVGMKDKCQSQLVKLQRELGLTPAAATGLLPPGTISTATGAPQGTGDPISEMTLRGRASLKPTSAA
;
A
#
# COMPACT_ATOMS: atom_id res chain seq x y z
N MET A 1 28.26 6.65 -3.15
CA MET A 1 28.03 7.76 -2.19
C MET A 1 27.03 7.43 -1.09
N LEU A 2 25.87 6.80 -1.32
CA LEU A 2 24.91 6.49 -0.23
C LEU A 2 25.40 5.46 0.81
N ALA A 3 26.06 4.39 0.37
CA ALA A 3 26.61 3.38 1.28
C ALA A 3 27.77 3.92 2.15
N ALA A 4 28.53 4.89 1.64
CA ALA A 4 29.61 5.53 2.38
C ALA A 4 29.08 6.44 3.51
N ALA A 5 27.81 6.86 3.46
CA ALA A 5 27.17 7.64 4.50
C ALA A 5 26.55 6.77 5.62
N GLY A 6 26.71 5.44 5.57
CA GLY A 6 26.12 4.50 6.55
C GLY A 6 24.58 4.41 6.51
N LEU A 7 23.94 5.18 5.63
CA LEU A 7 22.48 5.29 5.53
C LEU A 7 21.84 4.07 4.85
N LEU A 8 22.63 3.31 4.09
CA LEU A 8 22.17 2.12 3.37
C LEU A 8 23.14 0.97 3.64
N SER A 9 22.69 -0.02 4.42
CA SER A 9 23.36 -1.32 4.50
C SER A 9 23.47 -1.93 3.11
N ASP A 10 24.57 -2.63 2.81
CA ASP A 10 24.74 -3.29 1.50
C ASP A 10 23.57 -4.22 1.15
N ARG A 11 22.83 -4.71 2.15
CA ARG A 11 21.63 -5.53 1.93
C ARG A 11 20.43 -4.78 1.35
N PHE A 12 20.34 -3.47 1.54
CA PHE A 12 19.26 -2.65 0.98
C PHE A 12 19.61 -2.04 -0.37
N ARG A 13 20.87 -2.15 -0.81
CA ARG A 13 21.32 -1.61 -2.09
C ARG A 13 20.54 -2.18 -3.26
N ASP A 14 20.39 -3.50 -3.31
CA ASP A 14 19.73 -4.18 -4.42
C ASP A 14 18.22 -3.89 -4.45
N VAL A 15 17.59 -3.87 -3.27
CA VAL A 15 16.17 -3.53 -3.12
C VAL A 15 15.90 -2.08 -3.55
N LEU A 16 16.80 -1.15 -3.19
CA LEU A 16 16.70 0.24 -3.61
C LEU A 16 16.90 0.40 -5.13
N ALA A 17 17.89 -0.28 -5.70
CA ALA A 17 18.11 -0.27 -7.15
C ALA A 17 16.88 -0.79 -7.90
N LEU A 18 16.30 -1.89 -7.43
CA LEU A 18 15.08 -2.46 -7.97
C LEU A 18 13.90 -1.50 -7.86
N TYR A 19 13.74 -0.82 -6.71
CA TYR A 19 12.71 0.20 -6.53
C TYR A 19 12.85 1.34 -7.54
N CYS A 20 14.06 1.87 -7.72
CA CYS A 20 14.33 2.93 -8.70
C CYS A 20 14.01 2.48 -10.13
N GLN A 21 14.37 1.25 -10.49
CA GLN A 21 14.08 0.69 -11.81
C GLN A 21 12.57 0.56 -12.04
N THR A 22 11.84 -0.06 -11.10
CA THR A 22 10.37 -0.23 -11.22
C THR A 22 9.65 1.12 -11.26
N TRP A 23 10.18 2.14 -10.57
CA TRP A 23 9.64 3.50 -10.62
C TRP A 23 9.81 4.14 -12.00
N ALA A 24 10.97 3.97 -12.63
CA ALA A 24 11.21 4.46 -13.98
C ALA A 24 10.31 3.75 -15.01
N GLU A 25 10.17 2.43 -14.92
CA GLU A 25 9.29 1.64 -15.79
C GLU A 25 7.81 2.06 -15.65
N TYR A 26 7.36 2.31 -14.41
CA TYR A 26 6.02 2.84 -14.16
C TYR A 26 5.77 4.16 -14.90
N TRP A 27 6.73 5.09 -14.84
CA TRP A 27 6.59 6.39 -15.51
C TRP A 27 6.61 6.27 -17.03
N ALA A 28 7.47 5.42 -17.59
CA ALA A 28 7.48 5.16 -19.02
C ALA A 28 6.10 4.68 -19.52
N HIS A 29 5.50 3.69 -18.82
CA HIS A 29 4.15 3.23 -19.17
C HIS A 29 3.06 4.28 -18.94
N HIS A 30 3.23 5.13 -17.93
CA HIS A 30 2.30 6.23 -17.67
C HIS A 30 2.34 7.27 -18.80
N GLU A 31 3.51 7.65 -19.29
CA GLU A 31 3.67 8.56 -20.43
C GLU A 31 3.07 7.97 -21.71
N THR A 32 3.30 6.68 -21.99
CA THR A 32 2.67 6.00 -23.13
C THR A 32 1.14 6.03 -23.04
N LEU A 33 0.58 5.74 -21.87
CA LEU A 33 -0.88 5.80 -21.67
C LEU A 33 -1.44 7.23 -21.76
N ALA A 34 -0.66 8.23 -21.36
CA ALA A 34 -1.05 9.63 -21.50
C ALA A 34 -1.09 10.06 -22.98
N ALA A 35 -0.17 9.54 -23.81
CA ALA A 35 -0.10 9.84 -25.23
C ALA A 35 -1.11 9.06 -26.08
N GLU A 36 -1.27 7.76 -25.82
CA GLU A 36 -2.05 6.84 -26.67
C GLU A 36 -3.46 6.57 -26.13
N GLY A 37 -3.70 6.84 -24.85
CA GLY A 37 -4.96 6.58 -24.17
C GLY A 37 -5.08 5.14 -23.64
N TYR A 38 -6.19 4.89 -22.94
CA TYR A 38 -6.39 3.65 -22.18
C TYR A 38 -6.99 2.48 -22.98
N VAL A 39 -7.43 2.74 -24.22
CA VAL A 39 -8.18 1.78 -25.03
C VAL A 39 -7.57 1.72 -26.42
N THR A 40 -7.22 0.52 -26.86
CA THR A 40 -6.76 0.24 -28.22
C THR A 40 -7.86 -0.47 -29.01
N VAL A 41 -7.87 -0.28 -30.32
CA VAL A 41 -8.79 -0.98 -31.22
C VAL A 41 -8.03 -2.14 -31.84
N ALA A 42 -8.48 -3.37 -31.60
CA ALA A 42 -7.94 -4.55 -32.26
C ALA A 42 -8.34 -4.58 -33.74
N GLY A 43 -7.62 -5.36 -34.55
CA GLY A 43 -7.88 -5.45 -36.01
C GLY A 43 -9.31 -5.86 -36.41
N ASN A 44 -10.09 -6.41 -35.47
CA ASN A 44 -11.50 -6.78 -35.64
C ASN A 44 -12.49 -5.67 -35.19
N GLY A 45 -12.02 -4.47 -34.84
CA GLY A 45 -12.84 -3.37 -34.34
C GLY A 45 -13.22 -3.46 -32.86
N THR A 46 -12.79 -4.51 -32.15
CA THR A 46 -13.04 -4.67 -30.71
C THR A 46 -12.15 -3.69 -29.92
N LYS A 47 -12.76 -2.99 -28.95
CA LYS A 47 -12.05 -2.13 -28.00
C LYS A 47 -11.45 -2.98 -26.87
N ILE A 48 -10.14 -2.96 -26.74
CA ILE A 48 -9.38 -3.72 -25.73
C ILE A 48 -8.60 -2.72 -24.87
N PRO A 49 -8.40 -2.97 -23.57
CA PRO A 49 -7.51 -2.15 -22.76
C PRO A 49 -6.09 -2.13 -23.34
N HIS A 50 -5.46 -0.96 -23.30
CA HIS A 50 -4.08 -0.80 -23.75
C HIS A 50 -3.15 -1.71 -22.93
N PRO A 51 -2.19 -2.44 -23.53
CA PRO A 51 -1.31 -3.37 -22.80
C PRO A 51 -0.50 -2.69 -21.69
N CYS A 52 -0.12 -1.42 -21.87
CA CYS A 52 0.54 -0.62 -20.84
C CYS A 52 -0.31 -0.42 -19.58
N VAL A 53 -1.63 -0.58 -19.62
CA VAL A 53 -2.47 -0.53 -18.40
C VAL A 53 -2.09 -1.68 -17.46
N GLY A 54 -2.05 -2.91 -17.98
CA GLY A 54 -1.67 -4.08 -17.18
C GLY A 54 -0.24 -4.01 -16.68
N MET A 55 0.68 -3.46 -17.47
CA MET A 55 2.07 -3.25 -17.03
C MET A 55 2.16 -2.20 -15.93
N LYS A 56 1.47 -1.06 -16.08
CA LYS A 56 1.40 0.00 -15.08
C LYS A 56 0.88 -0.53 -13.74
N ASP A 57 -0.22 -1.28 -13.76
CA ASP A 57 -0.85 -1.84 -12.54
C ASP A 57 0.08 -2.85 -11.85
N LYS A 58 0.84 -3.64 -12.63
CA LYS A 58 1.86 -4.55 -12.11
C LYS A 58 3.02 -3.79 -11.46
N CYS A 59 3.54 -2.75 -12.10
CA CYS A 59 4.59 -1.90 -11.53
C CYS A 59 4.11 -1.24 -10.23
N GLN A 60 2.89 -0.71 -10.18
CA GLN A 60 2.29 -0.17 -8.95
C GLN A 60 2.25 -1.21 -7.83
N SER A 61 1.79 -2.42 -8.12
CA SER A 61 1.73 -3.52 -7.15
C SER A 61 3.11 -3.91 -6.63
N GLN A 62 4.14 -3.89 -7.48
CA GLN A 62 5.53 -4.15 -7.09
C GLN A 62 6.12 -3.02 -6.25
N LEU A 63 5.87 -1.76 -6.62
CA LEU A 63 6.31 -0.59 -5.85
C LEU A 63 5.73 -0.59 -4.44
N VAL A 64 4.44 -0.91 -4.26
CA VAL A 64 3.82 -1.03 -2.93
C VAL A 64 4.49 -2.11 -2.08
N LYS A 65 4.87 -3.25 -2.68
CA LYS A 65 5.60 -4.31 -1.97
C LYS A 65 6.98 -3.84 -1.54
N LEU A 66 7.75 -3.25 -2.46
CA LEU A 66 9.09 -2.72 -2.17
C LEU A 66 9.06 -1.61 -1.12
N GLN A 67 8.04 -0.75 -1.12
CA GLN A 67 7.85 0.29 -0.10
C GLN A 67 7.59 -0.30 1.29
N ARG A 68 6.92 -1.46 1.40
CA ARG A 68 6.72 -2.15 2.68
C ARG A 68 8.04 -2.72 3.21
N GLU A 69 8.83 -3.35 2.35
CA GLU A 69 10.15 -3.90 2.72
C GLU A 69 11.15 -2.80 3.16
N LEU A 70 11.07 -1.62 2.54
CA LEU A 70 11.92 -0.48 2.86
C LEU A 70 11.41 0.38 4.02
N GLY A 71 10.21 0.10 4.56
CA GLY A 71 9.65 0.92 5.65
C GLY A 71 9.03 2.24 5.25
N LEU A 72 8.86 2.49 3.94
CA LEU A 72 8.38 3.77 3.40
C LEU A 72 6.87 3.98 3.58
N THR A 73 6.16 2.99 4.14
CA THR A 73 4.73 3.12 4.47
C THR A 73 4.58 3.37 5.97
N PRO A 74 3.60 4.17 6.42
CA PRO A 74 3.41 4.46 7.85
C PRO A 74 3.18 3.21 8.70
N ALA A 75 2.58 2.15 8.15
CA ALA A 75 2.42 0.86 8.81
C ALA A 75 3.73 0.07 8.93
N ALA A 76 4.65 0.21 7.96
CA ALA A 76 5.97 -0.43 8.00
C ALA A 76 6.99 0.38 8.83
N ALA A 77 6.83 1.71 8.89
CA ALA A 77 7.63 2.59 9.73
C ALA A 77 7.50 2.23 11.23
N THR A 78 6.32 1.77 11.67
CA THR A 78 6.10 1.28 13.05
C THR A 78 6.91 0.00 13.37
N GLY A 79 7.30 -0.78 12.35
CA GLY A 79 8.10 -1.99 12.51
C GLY A 79 9.62 -1.75 12.47
N LEU A 80 10.08 -0.62 11.94
CA LEU A 80 11.48 -0.21 11.89
C LEU A 80 11.87 0.52 13.17
N LEU A 81 11.79 -0.20 14.29
CA LEU A 81 12.39 0.26 15.52
C LEU A 81 13.91 0.00 15.45
N PRO A 82 14.77 1.03 15.56
CA PRO A 82 16.21 0.82 15.56
C PRO A 82 16.62 -0.09 16.72
N PRO A 83 17.59 -1.00 16.53
CA PRO A 83 18.06 -1.89 17.60
C PRO A 83 18.74 -1.03 18.69
N GLY A 84 17.98 -0.72 19.74
CA GLY A 84 18.44 0.11 20.86
C GLY A 84 17.33 0.81 21.64
N THR A 85 16.14 1.00 21.09
CA THR A 85 15.01 1.60 21.84
C THR A 85 14.10 0.51 22.39
N ILE A 86 14.49 -0.11 23.50
CA ILE A 86 13.51 -0.74 24.39
C ILE A 86 12.56 0.37 24.85
N SER A 87 11.33 0.37 24.33
CA SER A 87 10.29 1.28 24.78
C SER A 87 9.87 0.88 26.20
N THR A 88 10.52 1.47 27.21
CA THR A 88 9.94 1.59 28.54
C THR A 88 8.82 2.62 28.46
N ALA A 89 7.66 2.18 27.98
CA ALA A 89 6.40 2.89 28.18
C ALA A 89 5.38 1.89 28.75
N THR A 90 5.60 1.55 30.02
CA THR A 90 4.51 1.35 30.95
C THR A 90 3.68 2.63 30.95
N GLY A 91 2.48 2.59 30.38
CA GLY A 91 1.58 3.74 30.35
C GLY A 91 0.46 3.61 29.30
N ALA A 92 -0.55 2.78 29.58
CA ALA A 92 -1.92 3.11 29.18
C ALA A 92 -2.27 4.51 29.75
N PRO A 93 -3.23 5.31 29.21
CA PRO A 93 -4.51 4.82 28.64
C PRO A 93 -5.07 5.67 27.49
N GLN A 94 -5.63 5.08 26.42
CA GLN A 94 -6.70 5.76 25.66
C GLN A 94 -7.70 4.75 25.11
N GLY A 95 -8.84 4.67 25.81
CA GLY A 95 -10.08 4.24 25.19
C GLY A 95 -10.46 5.25 24.11
N THR A 96 -10.75 4.76 22.92
CA THR A 96 -11.52 5.46 21.91
C THR A 96 -12.34 4.38 21.23
N GLY A 97 -13.59 4.26 21.68
CA GLY A 97 -14.58 3.43 21.01
C GLY A 97 -14.73 3.92 19.58
N ASP A 98 -14.69 2.99 18.64
CA ASP A 98 -14.89 3.26 17.22
C ASP A 98 -16.27 3.89 16.99
N PRO A 99 -16.39 5.12 16.44
CA PRO A 99 -17.68 5.74 16.16
C PRO A 99 -18.48 5.05 15.03
N ILE A 100 -17.95 3.98 14.42
CA ILE A 100 -18.64 3.20 13.39
C ILE A 100 -19.17 1.85 13.95
N SER A 101 -18.62 1.36 15.07
CA SER A 101 -19.06 0.09 15.66
C SER A 101 -20.28 0.25 16.58
N GLU A 102 -20.54 1.44 17.14
CA GLU A 102 -21.76 1.72 17.91
C GLU A 102 -23.03 1.89 17.04
N MET A 103 -22.89 2.26 15.76
CA MET A 103 -24.06 2.48 14.90
C MET A 103 -24.69 1.17 14.40
N THR A 104 -23.90 0.11 14.28
CA THR A 104 -24.40 -1.23 13.92
C THR A 104 -25.08 -1.96 15.10
N LEU A 105 -24.76 -1.58 16.34
CA LEU A 105 -25.37 -2.19 17.54
C LEU A 105 -26.68 -1.53 17.97
N ARG A 106 -26.92 -0.26 17.62
CA ARG A 106 -28.18 0.44 17.93
C ARG A 106 -29.34 0.12 16.98
N GLY A 107 -29.06 -0.46 15.81
CA GLY A 107 -30.10 -0.88 14.85
C GLY A 107 -30.76 -2.24 15.15
N ARG A 108 -30.18 -3.06 16.03
CA ARG A 108 -30.65 -4.44 16.31
C ARG A 108 -31.34 -4.62 17.66
N ALA A 109 -31.41 -3.55 18.47
CA ALA A 109 -31.93 -3.58 19.84
C ALA A 109 -33.43 -3.24 19.97
N SER A 110 -34.23 -3.36 18.90
CA SER A 110 -35.68 -3.16 18.97
C SER A 110 -36.47 -4.28 18.29
N LEU A 111 -36.21 -5.53 18.67
CA LEU A 111 -37.19 -6.62 18.58
C LEU A 111 -37.14 -7.40 19.88
N LYS A 112 -38.07 -7.06 20.78
CA LYS A 112 -38.32 -7.72 22.06
C LYS A 112 -38.72 -9.19 21.80
N PRO A 113 -38.04 -10.20 22.36
CA PRO A 113 -38.58 -11.54 22.42
C PRO A 113 -39.58 -11.61 23.58
N THR A 114 -40.88 -11.53 23.28
CA THR A 114 -41.90 -12.06 24.19
C THR A 114 -42.06 -13.54 23.87
N SER A 115 -41.59 -14.38 24.78
CA SER A 115 -41.92 -15.80 24.85
C SER A 115 -42.76 -16.05 26.12
N ALA A 116 -43.60 -17.07 26.04
CA ALA A 116 -44.38 -17.75 27.08
C ALA A 116 -45.78 -17.19 27.42
N ALA A 117 -46.80 -17.74 26.74
CA ALA A 117 -47.68 -18.77 27.32
C ALA A 117 -48.37 -19.55 26.19
#